data_AF-A0A0N8S7F3-F1
#
_entry.id   AF-A0A0N8S7F3-F1
#
_cell.length_a   1.000
_cell.length_b   1.000
_cell.length_c   1.000
_cell.angle_alpha   90.00
_cell.angle_beta   90.00
_cell.angle_gamma   90.00
#
_symmetry.space_group_name_H-M   'P 1'
#
loop_
_entity.id
_entity.type
_entity.pdbx_description
1 polymer ?
#
loop_
_entity_poly.entity_id
_entity_poly.type
_entity_poly.pdbx_seq_one_letter_code
_entity_poly.pdbx_strand_id
1 'polypeptide(L)'
;MSRLSAAEEFGDIALLNVQLSDQIKLFEAEGRRNAIENDQLLAARYVLCTVVDEAVLNTPWGSKSDWSKISLLSRFHKETFGGEKFFQLLEKLSAIRSSICPCSS
;
A
#
# COMPACT_ATOMS: atom_id res chain seq x y z
N MET A 1 12.26 -8.59 6.95
CA MET A 1 12.59 -8.73 5.50
C MET A 1 12.53 -10.20 5.05
N SER A 2 11.63 -11.03 5.59
CA SER A 2 11.79 -12.51 5.56
C SER A 2 10.61 -13.30 4.99
N ARG A 3 9.55 -12.66 4.48
CA ARG A 3 8.37 -13.39 3.94
C ARG A 3 8.22 -13.34 2.42
N LEU A 4 8.95 -12.46 1.73
CA LEU A 4 8.87 -12.35 0.26
C LEU A 4 9.84 -13.31 -0.45
N SER A 5 10.90 -13.76 0.21
CA SER A 5 11.91 -14.66 -0.36
C SER A 5 11.44 -16.12 -0.48
N ALA A 6 10.33 -16.50 0.15
CA ALA A 6 9.82 -17.87 0.14
C ALA A 6 8.89 -18.19 -1.05
N ALA A 7 8.55 -17.20 -1.87
CA ALA A 7 7.80 -17.41 -3.11
C ALA A 7 8.78 -17.82 -4.23
N GLU A 8 9.41 -18.99 -4.09
CA GLU A 8 10.50 -19.44 -4.98
C GLU A 8 10.05 -20.34 -6.15
N GLU A 9 8.76 -20.64 -6.28
CA GLU A 9 8.22 -21.27 -7.48
C GLU A 9 6.94 -20.58 -7.86
N PHE A 10 6.93 -19.87 -9.02
CA PHE A 10 5.79 -19.42 -9.84
C PHE A 10 4.42 -19.49 -9.13
N GLY A 11 4.34 -18.90 -7.95
CA GLY A 11 3.24 -19.08 -7.02
C GLY A 11 2.19 -18.11 -7.48
N ASP A 12 1.01 -18.63 -7.80
CA ASP A 12 -0.07 -17.91 -8.47
C ASP A 12 -0.09 -16.43 -8.09
N ILE A 13 0.46 -15.60 -8.97
CA ILE A 13 0.60 -14.16 -8.75
C ILE A 13 -0.77 -13.52 -8.55
N ALA A 14 -1.83 -14.10 -9.13
CA ALA A 14 -3.20 -13.70 -8.87
C ALA A 14 -3.61 -14.01 -7.43
N LEU A 15 -3.23 -15.18 -6.88
CA LEU A 15 -3.48 -15.52 -5.48
C LEU A 15 -2.76 -14.55 -4.53
N LEU A 16 -1.48 -14.26 -4.77
CA LEU A 16 -0.74 -13.27 -3.98
C LEU A 16 -1.43 -11.90 -4.04
N ASN A 17 -1.87 -11.48 -5.22
CA ASN A 17 -2.58 -10.22 -5.41
C ASN A 17 -3.92 -10.17 -4.66
N VAL A 18 -4.68 -11.27 -4.65
CA VAL A 18 -5.91 -11.41 -3.87
C VAL A 18 -5.61 -11.28 -2.38
N GLN A 19 -4.61 -12.02 -1.87
CA GLN A 19 -4.24 -11.99 -0.46
C GLN A 19 -3.81 -10.58 -0.01
N LEU A 20 -2.96 -9.91 -0.79
CA LEU A 20 -2.54 -8.55 -0.48
C LEU A 20 -3.70 -7.56 -0.57
N SER A 21 -4.59 -7.71 -1.57
CA SER A 21 -5.80 -6.89 -1.68
C SER A 21 -6.69 -7.01 -0.44
N ASP A 22 -6.82 -8.21 0.12
CA ASP A 22 -7.62 -8.41 1.33
C ASP A 22 -6.95 -7.80 2.56
N GLN A 23 -5.62 -7.82 2.67
CA GLN A 23 -4.90 -7.10 3.72
C GLN A 23 -5.09 -5.58 3.62
N ILE A 24 -5.10 -5.01 2.41
CA ILE A 24 -5.39 -3.58 2.20
C ILE A 24 -6.82 -3.24 2.66
N LYS A 25 -7.81 -4.08 2.34
CA LYS A 25 -9.20 -3.88 2.80
C LYS A 25 -9.32 -3.96 4.32
N LEU A 26 -8.59 -4.89 4.95
CA LEU A 26 -8.56 -5.01 6.41
C LEU A 26 -7.92 -3.78 7.05
N PHE A 27 -6.82 -3.27 6.50
CA PHE A 27 -6.21 -2.01 6.92
C PHE A 27 -7.22 -0.84 6.86
N GLU A 28 -7.94 -0.73 5.74
CA GLU A 28 -8.96 0.32 5.58
C GLU A 28 -10.11 0.17 6.59
N ALA A 29 -10.60 -1.05 6.81
CA ALA A 29 -11.66 -1.32 7.78
C ALA A 29 -11.22 -1.02 9.23
N GLU A 30 -9.98 -1.33 9.60
CA GLU A 30 -9.42 -0.97 10.91
C GLU A 30 -9.25 0.53 11.05
N GLY A 31 -8.72 1.22 10.03
CA GLY A 31 -8.58 2.68 10.07
C GLY A 31 -9.92 3.40 10.27
N ARG A 32 -10.98 2.95 9.59
CA ARG A 32 -12.33 3.47 9.80
C ARG A 32 -12.85 3.21 11.21
N ARG A 33 -12.59 2.03 11.78
CA ARG A 33 -12.98 1.69 13.17
C ARG A 33 -12.28 2.57 14.21
N ASN A 34 -11.07 3.02 13.91
CA ASN A 34 -10.30 3.94 14.77
C ASN A 34 -10.59 5.42 14.47
N ALA A 35 -11.66 5.74 13.73
CA ALA A 35 -12.06 7.10 13.38
C ALA A 35 -10.94 7.92 12.69
N ILE A 36 -10.08 7.26 11.90
CA ILE A 36 -9.12 7.96 11.04
C ILE A 36 -9.89 8.72 9.97
N GLU A 37 -9.57 10.00 9.78
CA GLU A 37 -10.14 10.84 8.74
C GLU A 37 -9.99 10.19 7.35
N ASN A 38 -11.06 10.22 6.55
CA ASN A 38 -11.10 9.49 5.28
C ASN A 38 -9.96 9.88 4.34
N ASP A 39 -9.63 11.18 4.25
CA ASP A 39 -8.54 11.67 3.41
C ASP A 39 -7.17 11.12 3.87
N GLN A 40 -6.95 11.01 5.17
CA GLN A 40 -5.74 10.42 5.74
C GLN A 40 -5.67 8.92 5.47
N LEU A 41 -6.81 8.22 5.59
CA LEU A 41 -6.90 6.80 5.32
C LEU A 41 -6.64 6.48 3.84
N LEU A 42 -7.18 7.30 2.92
CA LEU A 42 -6.94 7.18 1.49
C LEU A 42 -5.48 7.47 1.13
N ALA A 43 -4.88 8.48 1.76
CA ALA A 43 -3.45 8.79 1.60
C ALA A 43 -2.56 7.63 2.07
N ALA A 44 -2.85 7.08 3.25
CA ALA A 44 -2.11 5.95 3.81
C ALA A 44 -2.27 4.67 2.95
N ARG A 45 -3.50 4.40 2.46
CA ARG A 45 -3.78 3.28 1.56
C ARG A 45 -2.99 3.40 0.25
N TYR A 46 -2.91 4.61 -0.32
CA TYR A 46 -2.12 4.86 -1.53
C TYR A 46 -0.62 4.59 -1.31
N VAL A 47 -0.06 5.13 -0.22
CA VAL A 47 1.34 4.92 0.17
C VAL A 47 1.62 3.43 0.35
N LEU A 48 0.74 2.71 1.06
CA LEU A 48 0.88 1.27 1.28
C LEU A 48 0.83 0.46 -0.02
N CYS A 49 -0.10 0.77 -0.93
CA CYS A 49 -0.18 0.13 -2.24
C CYS A 49 1.11 0.36 -3.04
N THR A 50 1.62 1.59 -3.06
CA THR A 50 2.88 1.95 -3.75
C THR A 50 4.06 1.13 -3.22
N VAL A 51 4.23 1.09 -1.89
CA VAL A 51 5.35 0.36 -1.26
C VAL A 51 5.28 -1.13 -1.53
N VAL A 52 4.09 -1.72 -1.45
CA VAL A 52 3.91 -3.16 -1.70
C VAL A 52 4.16 -3.49 -3.18
N ASP A 53 3.66 -2.67 -4.10
CA ASP A 53 3.91 -2.87 -5.54
C ASP A 53 5.41 -2.81 -5.86
N GLU A 54 6.12 -1.81 -5.34
CA GLU A 54 7.58 -1.71 -5.50
C GLU A 54 8.33 -2.89 -4.86
N ALA A 55 7.90 -3.35 -3.68
CA ALA A 55 8.51 -4.50 -3.02
C ALA A 55 8.34 -5.79 -3.84
N VAL A 56 7.18 -5.99 -4.47
CA VAL A 56 6.94 -7.14 -5.36
C VAL A 56 7.79 -7.00 -6.63
N LEU A 57 7.80 -5.84 -7.28
CA LEU A 57 8.56 -5.62 -8.52
C LEU A 57 10.07 -5.74 -8.32
N ASN A 58 10.59 -5.44 -7.12
CA ASN A 58 11.99 -5.63 -6.75
C ASN A 58 12.38 -7.08 -6.43
N THR A 59 11.46 -8.04 -6.52
CA THR A 59 11.80 -9.47 -6.45
C THR A 59 12.29 -10.01 -7.81
N PRO A 60 13.12 -11.07 -7.84
CA PRO A 60 13.62 -11.65 -9.10
C PRO A 60 12.53 -12.12 -10.08
N TRP A 61 11.35 -12.50 -9.57
CA TRP A 61 10.21 -12.95 -10.36
C TRP A 61 9.19 -11.83 -10.62
N GLY A 62 9.06 -10.85 -9.73
CA GLY A 62 8.05 -9.80 -9.83
C GLY A 62 8.22 -8.93 -11.06
N SER A 63 9.45 -8.52 -11.38
CA SER A 63 9.75 -7.78 -12.61
C SER A 63 9.47 -8.54 -13.91
N LYS A 64 9.46 -9.88 -13.86
CA LYS A 64 9.15 -10.77 -15.00
C LYS A 64 7.69 -11.22 -15.05
N SER A 65 6.89 -10.79 -14.07
CA SER A 65 5.49 -11.18 -13.93
C SER A 65 4.53 -10.17 -14.53
N ASP A 66 3.25 -10.53 -14.60
CA ASP A 66 2.17 -9.60 -14.94
C ASP A 66 1.76 -8.65 -13.80
N TRP A 67 2.53 -8.56 -12.70
CA TRP A 67 2.19 -7.74 -11.55
C TRP A 67 1.89 -6.28 -11.90
N SER A 68 2.65 -5.67 -12.81
CA SER A 68 2.43 -4.28 -13.26
C SER A 68 1.05 -4.06 -13.88
N LYS A 69 0.43 -5.10 -14.45
CA LYS A 69 -0.93 -5.06 -15.03
C LYS A 69 -2.03 -5.26 -13.99
N ILE A 70 -1.72 -5.89 -12.87
CA ILE A 70 -2.67 -6.22 -11.80
C ILE A 70 -2.32 -5.57 -10.46
N SER A 71 -1.45 -4.56 -10.47
CA SER A 71 -0.86 -3.95 -9.27
C SER A 71 -1.92 -3.45 -8.29
N LEU A 72 -1.57 -3.35 -7.01
CA LEU A 72 -2.52 -2.84 -6.01
C LEU A 72 -2.92 -1.40 -6.32
N LEU A 73 -1.97 -0.56 -6.74
CA LEU A 73 -2.24 0.82 -7.15
C LEU A 73 -3.28 0.88 -8.29
N SER A 74 -3.20 -0.05 -9.26
CA SER A 74 -4.14 -0.08 -10.39
C SER A 74 -5.54 -0.49 -9.93
N ARG A 75 -5.63 -1.46 -9.02
CA ARG A 75 -6.92 -1.96 -8.49
C ARG A 75 -7.61 -0.94 -7.61
N PHE A 76 -6.85 -0.23 -6.79
CA PHE A 76 -7.36 0.60 -5.70
C PHE A 76 -7.41 2.09 -6.01
N HIS A 77 -6.61 2.54 -6.96
CA HIS A 77 -6.47 3.95 -7.34
C HIS A 77 -6.52 4.17 -8.87
N LYS A 78 -6.62 3.11 -9.67
CA LYS A 78 -6.60 3.17 -11.16
C LYS A 78 -5.32 3.78 -11.73
N GLU A 79 -4.21 3.65 -11.00
CA GLU A 79 -2.90 4.18 -11.37
C GLU A 79 -1.87 3.07 -11.45
N THR A 80 -0.90 3.17 -12.37
CA THR A 80 0.14 2.15 -12.55
C THR A 80 1.52 2.59 -12.06
N PHE A 81 1.70 3.89 -11.77
CA PHE A 81 2.96 4.46 -11.27
C PHE A 81 2.67 5.46 -10.15
N GLY A 82 3.21 5.19 -8.96
CA GLY A 82 2.83 5.93 -7.75
C GLY A 82 3.68 7.15 -7.41
N GLY A 83 4.83 7.32 -8.07
CA GLY A 83 5.95 8.14 -7.60
C GLY A 83 5.64 9.61 -7.32
N GLU A 84 4.93 10.31 -8.21
CA GLU A 84 4.69 11.75 -8.06
C GLU A 84 3.74 12.08 -6.89
N LYS A 85 2.69 11.29 -6.70
CA LYS A 85 1.72 11.50 -5.60
C LYS A 85 2.21 10.90 -4.28
N PHE A 86 3.12 9.92 -4.33
CA PHE A 86 3.64 9.27 -3.12
C PHE A 86 4.28 10.28 -2.16
N PHE A 87 5.18 11.12 -2.64
CA PHE A 87 5.87 12.10 -1.79
C PHE A 87 4.93 13.19 -1.26
N GLN A 88 4.00 13.66 -2.09
CA GLN A 88 2.98 14.64 -1.66
C GLN A 88 2.06 14.08 -0.56
N LEU A 89 1.68 12.80 -0.67
CA LEU A 89 0.86 12.14 0.33
C LEU A 89 1.66 11.82 1.60
N LEU A 90 2.94 11.46 1.47
CA LEU A 90 3.82 11.25 2.61
C LEU A 90 3.99 12.52 3.44
N GLU A 91 4.18 13.68 2.79
CA GLU A 91 4.23 14.98 3.47
C GLU A 91 2.93 15.26 4.23
N LYS A 92 1.77 15.07 3.60
CA LYS A 92 0.45 15.20 4.26
C LYS A 92 0.31 14.29 5.47
N LEU A 93 0.74 13.03 5.35
CA LEU A 93 0.70 12.07 6.46
C LEU A 93 1.68 12.43 7.59
N SER A 94 2.86 12.95 7.26
CA SER A 94 3.85 13.37 8.26
C SER A 94 3.35 14.55 9.12
N ALA A 95 2.50 15.40 8.57
CA ALA A 95 1.86 16.51 9.28
C ALA A 95 0.79 16.06 10.30
N ILE A 96 0.29 14.82 10.21
CA ILE A 96 -0.70 14.26 11.15
C ILE A 96 -0.15 14.16 12.58
N ARG A 97 1.18 14.04 12.74
CA ARG A 97 1.81 13.97 14.06
C ARG A 97 1.58 15.23 14.91
N SER A 98 1.22 16.36 14.29
CA SER A 98 0.97 17.62 15.00
C SER A 98 -0.45 17.78 15.53
N SER A 99 -1.43 16.99 15.07
CA SER A 99 -2.83 17.10 15.49
C SER A 99 -3.27 16.04 16.51
N ILE A 100 -2.40 15.07 16.84
CA ILE A 100 -2.70 13.98 17.82
C ILE A 100 -2.31 14.36 19.26
N CYS A 101 -1.64 15.50 19.49
CA CYS A 101 -1.38 16.02 20.85
C CYS A 101 -2.09 17.36 21.12
N PRO A 102 -3.38 17.37 21.50
CA PRO A 102 -3.98 18.50 22.17
C PRO A 102 -3.75 18.38 23.69
N CYS A 103 -2.50 18.38 24.15
CA CYS A 103 -2.16 18.50 25.57
C CYS A 103 -0.79 19.15 25.71
N SER A 104 -0.76 20.47 25.55
CA SER A 104 0.18 21.34 26.26
C SER A 104 -0.63 22.53 26.75
N SER A 105 -1.23 22.36 27.93
CA SER A 105 -1.55 23.47 28.83
C SER A 105 -0.26 24.11 29.34
#